data_AF-A0A8K0D4W4-F1
#
_entry.id   AF-A0A8K0D4W4-F1
#
_cell.length_a   1.000
_cell.length_b   1.000
_cell.length_c   1.000
_cell.angle_alpha   90.00
_cell.angle_beta   90.00
_cell.angle_gamma   90.00
#
_symmetry.space_group_name_H-M   'P 1'
#
loop_
_entity.id
_entity.type
_entity.pdbx_description
1 polymer ?
#
loop_
_entity_poly.entity_id
_entity_poly.type
_entity_poly.pdbx_seq_one_letter_code
_entity_poly.pdbx_strand_id
1 'polypeptide(L)'
;MHGQEWISIAQVLYIIHSLAEDQTNQEMIEGIDWVLVPVVNPDGYEYTQKTDRLWRKTRSKGKNCIGVDVNRNFPYHWSGIGFDDDECSDEYGGPAPLSELETRYLSETIYRYRHRIKLYLSFHSPARSILYPWSFTPDLPDHSYELDKLATMVERSIVSVQGTPYKVGSSFNVLGPSPGCGRDWVFGLLNVKLSYIIELPSGGSKEIDLPPNKILGVVQEMFQGVKEFHAYIADQLRASKDQLPFTSKVVWLCWGTSVVTCRFSFQIY
;
A
#
# COMPACT_ATOMS: atom_id res chain seq x y z
N MET A 1 3.81 -8.80 2.24
CA MET A 1 3.00 -9.86 1.56
C MET A 1 3.74 -11.18 1.49
N HIS A 2 5.06 -11.18 1.27
CA HIS A 2 5.85 -12.39 1.28
C HIS A 2 6.35 -12.72 2.69
N GLY A 3 6.35 -14.01 3.05
CA GLY A 3 6.66 -14.45 4.43
C GLY A 3 8.06 -14.06 4.90
N GLN A 4 9.04 -14.16 4.01
CA GLN A 4 10.46 -13.93 4.31
C GLN A 4 10.85 -12.45 4.51
N GLU A 5 9.98 -11.49 4.18
CA GLU A 5 10.30 -10.05 4.14
C GLU A 5 10.05 -9.38 5.50
N TRP A 6 10.72 -9.83 6.55
CA TRP A 6 10.40 -9.44 7.94
C TRP A 6 10.48 -7.94 8.22
N ILE A 7 11.36 -7.21 7.52
CA ILE A 7 11.47 -5.75 7.67
C ILE A 7 10.20 -5.01 7.23
N SER A 8 9.43 -5.56 6.27
CA SER A 8 8.14 -4.99 5.87
C SER A 8 7.10 -5.05 6.99
N ILE A 9 7.08 -6.15 7.75
CA ILE A 9 6.19 -6.31 8.91
C ILE A 9 6.60 -5.33 10.02
N ALA A 10 7.91 -5.25 10.30
CA ALA A 10 8.45 -4.29 11.27
C ALA A 10 8.12 -2.84 10.90
N GLN A 11 8.16 -2.49 9.61
CA GLN A 11 7.77 -1.17 9.13
C GLN A 11 6.33 -0.83 9.46
N VAL A 12 5.38 -1.73 9.17
CA VAL A 12 3.96 -1.47 9.43
C VAL A 12 3.69 -1.39 10.94
N LEU A 13 4.33 -2.25 11.74
CA LEU A 13 4.24 -2.16 13.20
C LEU A 13 4.82 -0.85 13.74
N TYR A 14 5.91 -0.36 13.15
CA TYR A 14 6.48 0.93 13.51
C TYR A 14 5.52 2.07 13.20
N ILE A 15 4.85 2.06 12.03
CA ILE A 15 3.81 3.05 11.69
C ILE A 15 2.68 3.02 12.74
N ILE A 16 2.20 1.84 13.13
CA ILE A 16 1.17 1.70 14.17
C ILE A 16 1.65 2.35 15.48
N HIS A 17 2.86 2.00 15.92
CA HIS A 17 3.43 2.54 17.16
C HIS A 17 3.58 4.07 17.10
N SER A 18 4.11 4.61 15.99
CA SER A 18 4.30 6.05 15.81
C SER A 18 2.99 6.83 15.74
N LEU A 19 1.91 6.26 15.21
CA LEU A 19 0.60 6.92 15.19
C LEU A 19 -0.12 6.84 16.55
N ALA A 20 0.09 5.75 17.31
CA ALA A 20 -0.60 5.52 18.57
C ALA A 20 0.08 6.20 19.77
N GLU A 21 1.41 6.20 19.82
CA GLU A 21 2.17 6.55 21.03
C GLU A 21 2.91 7.90 20.92
N ASP A 22 3.27 8.35 19.71
CA ASP A 22 4.03 9.59 19.53
C ASP A 22 3.09 10.77 19.28
N GLN A 23 2.98 11.64 20.31
CA GLN A 23 2.12 12.82 20.29
C GLN A 23 2.43 13.81 19.16
N THR A 24 3.66 13.79 18.61
CA THR A 24 4.02 14.65 17.48
C THR A 24 3.33 14.26 16.17
N ASN A 25 2.70 13.07 16.12
CA ASN A 25 1.98 12.55 14.95
C ASN A 25 0.45 12.60 15.10
N GLN A 26 -0.08 13.26 16.13
CA GLN A 26 -1.54 13.33 16.40
C GLN A 26 -2.32 13.90 15.21
N GLU A 27 -1.81 14.95 14.56
CA GLU A 27 -2.44 15.54 13.37
C GLU A 27 -2.58 14.51 12.22
N MET A 28 -1.73 13.47 12.18
CA MET A 28 -1.77 12.49 11.10
C MET A 28 -3.00 11.59 11.13
N ILE A 29 -3.63 11.44 12.31
CA ILE A 29 -4.85 10.65 12.50
C ILE A 29 -6.11 11.53 12.52
N GLU A 30 -5.95 12.86 12.41
CA GLU A 30 -7.07 13.79 12.34
C GLU A 30 -7.61 13.88 10.90
N GLY A 31 -8.81 13.32 10.68
CA GLY A 31 -9.50 13.42 9.40
C GLY A 31 -8.99 12.49 8.29
N ILE A 32 -8.03 11.61 8.59
CA ILE A 32 -7.56 10.53 7.71
C ILE A 32 -7.63 9.21 8.48
N ASP A 33 -8.33 8.23 7.88
CA ASP A 33 -8.38 6.86 8.40
C ASP A 33 -7.17 6.06 7.90
N TRP A 34 -6.44 5.45 8.82
CA TRP A 34 -5.33 4.53 8.51
C TRP A 34 -5.80 3.08 8.60
N VAL A 35 -5.71 2.34 7.49
CA VAL A 35 -5.96 0.89 7.47
C VAL A 35 -4.63 0.17 7.32
N LEU A 36 -4.16 -0.41 8.43
CA LEU A 36 -2.83 -1.01 8.53
C LEU A 36 -2.95 -2.53 8.71
N VAL A 37 -2.34 -3.29 7.80
CA VAL A 37 -2.32 -4.76 7.82
C VAL A 37 -0.86 -5.22 7.91
N PRO A 38 -0.32 -5.46 9.13
CA PRO A 38 1.10 -5.78 9.29
C PRO A 38 1.49 -7.10 8.63
N VAL A 39 0.62 -8.11 8.69
CA VAL A 39 0.90 -9.45 8.17
C VAL A 39 -0.24 -9.89 7.24
N VAL A 40 0.00 -9.79 5.94
CA VAL A 40 -0.96 -10.26 4.90
C VAL A 40 -0.90 -11.77 4.71
N ASN A 41 0.28 -12.38 4.90
CA ASN A 41 0.53 -13.82 4.72
C ASN A 41 0.97 -14.43 6.07
N PRO A 42 0.02 -14.67 7.00
CA PRO A 42 0.34 -15.14 8.34
C PRO A 42 0.97 -16.53 8.34
N ASP A 43 0.46 -17.45 7.52
CA ASP A 43 0.95 -18.82 7.45
C ASP A 43 2.38 -18.88 6.88
N GLY A 44 2.65 -18.11 5.82
CA GLY A 44 3.99 -17.99 5.26
C GLY A 44 4.96 -17.34 6.24
N TYR A 45 4.54 -16.30 6.98
CA TYR A 45 5.36 -15.69 8.02
C TYR A 45 5.67 -16.67 9.15
N GLU A 46 4.68 -17.39 9.68
CA GLU A 46 4.90 -18.41 10.73
C GLU A 46 5.87 -19.50 10.24
N TYR A 47 5.71 -19.96 9.00
CA TYR A 47 6.58 -20.97 8.42
C TYR A 47 8.04 -20.49 8.34
N THR A 48 8.28 -19.18 8.14
CA THR A 48 9.63 -18.61 8.18
C THR A 48 10.27 -18.59 9.56
N GLN A 49 9.46 -18.55 10.61
CA GLN A 49 9.93 -18.60 12.00
C GLN A 49 10.27 -20.04 12.43
N LYS A 50 9.58 -21.04 11.87
CA LYS A 50 9.59 -22.41 12.37
C LYS A 50 10.30 -23.43 11.47
N THR A 51 10.35 -23.19 10.17
CA THR A 51 10.73 -24.24 9.22
C THR A 51 11.68 -23.74 8.14
N ASP A 52 11.26 -22.77 7.33
CA ASP A 52 12.09 -22.25 6.24
C ASP A 52 12.08 -20.72 6.23
N ARG A 53 13.17 -20.16 6.73
CA ARG A 53 13.40 -18.71 6.79
C ARG A 53 13.18 -18.01 5.46
N LEU A 54 13.46 -18.65 4.33
CA LEU A 54 13.35 -18.06 2.99
C LEU A 54 12.00 -18.33 2.32
N TRP A 55 11.00 -18.79 3.07
CA TRP A 55 9.69 -19.03 2.48
C TRP A 55 8.98 -17.74 2.10
N ARG A 56 8.65 -17.61 0.80
CA ARG A 56 8.01 -16.43 0.21
C ARG A 56 6.48 -16.53 0.17
N LYS A 57 5.98 -17.66 -0.33
CA LYS A 57 4.58 -17.87 -0.76
C LYS A 57 3.60 -18.06 0.40
N THR A 58 2.31 -18.19 0.10
CA THR A 58 1.31 -18.71 1.06
C THR A 58 1.61 -20.18 1.44
N ARG A 59 0.74 -20.81 2.23
CA ARG A 59 0.84 -22.24 2.60
C ARG A 59 -0.32 -23.10 2.08
N SER A 60 -1.05 -22.63 1.08
CA SER A 60 -2.08 -23.40 0.40
C SER A 60 -1.49 -24.66 -0.26
N LYS A 61 -2.24 -25.78 -0.23
CA LYS A 61 -1.79 -27.03 -0.84
C LYS A 61 -2.12 -27.01 -2.33
N GLY A 62 -1.09 -27.03 -3.18
CA GLY A 62 -1.24 -27.30 -4.60
C GLY A 62 -1.21 -28.81 -4.90
N LYS A 63 -1.03 -29.18 -6.17
CA LYS A 63 -0.92 -30.58 -6.62
C LYS A 63 0.44 -31.18 -6.33
N ASN A 64 1.51 -30.43 -6.57
CA ASN A 64 2.90 -30.89 -6.52
C ASN A 64 3.76 -30.08 -5.54
N CYS A 65 3.43 -28.81 -5.34
CA CYS A 65 4.16 -27.84 -4.55
C CYS A 65 3.18 -27.05 -3.65
N ILE A 66 3.73 -26.24 -2.73
CA ILE A 66 2.94 -25.54 -1.73
C ILE A 66 3.03 -24.04 -1.99
N GLY A 67 1.89 -23.37 -1.89
CA GLY A 67 1.78 -21.92 -1.85
C GLY A 67 1.77 -21.23 -3.21
N VAL A 68 1.20 -20.04 -3.18
CA VAL A 68 1.06 -19.09 -4.28
C VAL A 68 1.75 -17.78 -3.89
N ASP A 69 2.34 -17.07 -4.86
CA ASP A 69 2.81 -15.71 -4.64
C ASP A 69 1.60 -14.76 -4.52
N VAL A 70 1.40 -14.25 -3.29
CA VAL A 70 0.33 -13.29 -2.96
C VAL A 70 0.33 -12.09 -3.91
N ASN A 71 1.50 -11.59 -4.32
CA ASN A 71 1.64 -10.43 -5.18
C ASN A 71 1.71 -10.78 -6.68
N ARG A 72 1.22 -11.97 -7.05
CA ARG A 72 0.94 -12.42 -8.43
C ARG A 72 -0.50 -12.92 -8.59
N ASN A 73 -1.34 -12.77 -7.56
CA ASN A 73 -2.64 -13.42 -7.46
C ASN A 73 -3.84 -12.46 -7.55
N PHE A 74 -3.65 -11.19 -7.90
CA PHE A 74 -4.73 -10.21 -8.02
C PHE A 74 -5.37 -10.20 -9.42
N PRO A 75 -6.67 -9.85 -9.55
CA PRO A 75 -7.44 -10.01 -10.79
C PRO A 75 -7.28 -8.82 -11.74
N TYR A 76 -6.05 -8.41 -12.04
CA TYR A 76 -5.75 -7.34 -12.99
C TYR A 76 -4.45 -7.63 -13.73
N HIS A 77 -4.55 -7.82 -15.06
CA HIS A 77 -3.46 -8.36 -15.87
C HIS A 77 -2.77 -9.54 -15.17
N TRP A 78 -3.56 -10.49 -14.69
CA TRP A 78 -3.08 -11.61 -13.88
C TRP A 78 -2.07 -12.48 -14.64
N SER A 79 -2.28 -12.63 -15.95
CA SER A 79 -1.34 -13.27 -16.87
C SER A 79 -0.74 -12.26 -17.84
N GLY A 80 0.33 -12.64 -18.53
CA GLY A 80 1.00 -11.80 -19.52
C GLY A 80 2.52 -11.94 -19.43
N ILE A 81 3.22 -10.86 -19.76
CA ILE A 81 4.68 -10.80 -19.62
C ILE A 81 5.05 -10.98 -18.15
N GLY A 82 5.92 -11.93 -17.84
CA GLY A 82 6.34 -12.26 -16.47
C GLY A 82 5.36 -13.15 -15.68
N PHE A 83 4.36 -13.74 -16.34
CA PHE A 83 3.48 -14.72 -15.70
C PHE A 83 4.19 -16.06 -15.56
N ASP A 84 3.99 -16.71 -14.40
CA ASP A 84 4.57 -18.00 -14.07
C ASP A 84 3.47 -18.96 -13.57
N ASP A 85 3.28 -20.06 -14.31
CA ASP A 85 2.33 -21.13 -14.01
C ASP A 85 2.98 -22.39 -13.41
N ASP A 86 4.30 -22.38 -13.19
CA ASP A 86 4.97 -23.44 -12.45
C ASP A 86 4.64 -23.34 -10.96
N GLU A 87 3.85 -24.30 -10.48
CA GLU A 87 3.43 -24.40 -9.08
C GLU A 87 4.60 -24.41 -8.07
N CYS A 88 5.78 -24.82 -8.52
CA CYS A 88 6.99 -24.88 -7.69
C CYS A 88 7.83 -23.58 -7.73
N SER A 89 7.51 -22.65 -8.62
CA SER A 89 8.14 -21.33 -8.67
C SER A 89 7.76 -20.48 -7.47
N ASP A 90 8.68 -19.63 -7.03
CA ASP A 90 8.45 -18.58 -6.03
C ASP A 90 7.53 -17.47 -6.54
N GLU A 91 7.38 -17.34 -7.87
CA GLU A 91 6.51 -16.36 -8.52
C GLU A 91 5.19 -16.94 -9.01
N TYR A 92 4.87 -18.19 -8.64
CA TYR A 92 3.66 -18.87 -9.06
C TYR A 92 2.40 -18.05 -8.75
N GLY A 93 1.66 -17.63 -9.78
CA GLY A 93 0.48 -16.75 -9.66
C GLY A 93 -0.80 -17.44 -9.16
N GLY A 94 -0.75 -18.76 -8.95
CA GLY A 94 -1.88 -19.58 -8.50
C GLY A 94 -2.66 -20.21 -9.65
N PRO A 95 -3.67 -21.05 -9.35
CA PRO A 95 -4.50 -21.68 -10.39
C PRO A 95 -5.53 -20.74 -11.01
N ALA A 96 -5.83 -19.61 -10.37
CA ALA A 96 -6.74 -18.55 -10.83
C ALA A 96 -6.47 -17.27 -10.03
N PRO A 97 -6.86 -16.07 -10.52
CA PRO A 97 -6.82 -14.86 -9.71
C PRO A 97 -7.68 -15.01 -8.46
N LEU A 98 -7.23 -14.46 -7.35
CA LEU A 98 -7.86 -14.56 -6.03
C LEU A 98 -8.15 -16.02 -5.64
N SER A 99 -7.22 -16.93 -5.93
CA SER A 99 -7.31 -18.32 -5.46
C SER A 99 -7.01 -18.44 -3.97
N GLU A 100 -6.15 -17.56 -3.45
CA GLU A 100 -5.74 -17.57 -2.05
C GLU A 100 -6.76 -16.88 -1.15
N LEU A 101 -6.89 -17.36 0.10
CA LEU A 101 -7.80 -16.74 1.06
C LEU A 101 -7.30 -15.35 1.46
N GLU A 102 -5.99 -15.20 1.62
CA GLU A 102 -5.31 -13.96 1.97
C GLU A 102 -5.57 -12.86 0.94
N THR A 103 -5.47 -13.19 -0.35
CA THR A 103 -5.70 -12.24 -1.44
C THR A 103 -7.19 -11.91 -1.57
N ARG A 104 -8.09 -12.90 -1.38
CA ARG A 104 -9.53 -12.67 -1.29
C ARG A 104 -9.89 -11.67 -0.20
N TYR A 105 -9.53 -11.95 1.06
CA TYR A 105 -9.85 -11.07 2.19
C TYR A 105 -9.27 -9.66 2.04
N LEU A 106 -8.03 -9.56 1.58
CA LEU A 106 -7.39 -8.27 1.33
C LEU A 106 -8.13 -7.51 0.21
N SER A 107 -8.45 -8.19 -0.90
CA SER A 107 -9.15 -7.57 -2.03
C SER A 107 -10.57 -7.13 -1.66
N GLU A 108 -11.31 -7.92 -0.90
CA GLU A 108 -12.66 -7.56 -0.42
C GLU A 108 -12.62 -6.33 0.49
N THR A 109 -11.63 -6.26 1.38
CA THR A 109 -11.44 -5.12 2.29
C THR A 109 -11.13 -3.85 1.50
N ILE A 110 -10.17 -3.90 0.59
CA ILE A 110 -9.79 -2.75 -0.25
C ILE A 110 -10.98 -2.34 -1.14
N TYR A 111 -11.67 -3.30 -1.76
CA TYR A 111 -12.83 -3.04 -2.60
C TYR A 111 -13.96 -2.36 -1.83
N ARG A 112 -14.22 -2.76 -0.57
CA ARG A 112 -15.23 -2.16 0.30
C ARG A 112 -14.99 -0.66 0.52
N TYR A 113 -13.73 -0.24 0.67
CA TYR A 113 -13.36 1.13 0.96
C TYR A 113 -12.85 1.93 -0.25
N ARG A 114 -12.83 1.34 -1.45
CA ARG A 114 -12.19 1.90 -2.67
C ARG A 114 -12.46 3.37 -2.96
N HIS A 115 -13.69 3.86 -2.73
CA HIS A 115 -14.06 5.26 -2.98
C HIS A 115 -13.49 6.26 -1.96
N ARG A 116 -13.01 5.77 -0.82
CA ARG A 116 -12.40 6.55 0.25
C ARG A 116 -10.87 6.46 0.26
N ILE A 117 -10.30 5.42 -0.35
CA ILE A 117 -8.86 5.21 -0.39
C ILE A 117 -8.22 6.30 -1.27
N LYS A 118 -7.33 7.09 -0.68
CA LYS A 118 -6.53 8.11 -1.38
C LYS A 118 -5.14 7.64 -1.74
N LEU A 119 -4.58 6.76 -0.91
CA LEU A 119 -3.24 6.21 -1.05
C LEU A 119 -3.27 4.71 -0.73
N TYR A 120 -2.60 3.92 -1.55
CA TYR A 120 -2.27 2.53 -1.28
C TYR A 120 -0.76 2.36 -1.22
N LEU A 121 -0.27 1.75 -0.13
CA LEU A 121 1.13 1.40 0.04
C LEU A 121 1.23 -0.10 0.37
N SER A 122 2.08 -0.81 -0.33
CA SER A 122 2.51 -2.16 0.06
C SER A 122 4.01 -2.20 0.28
N PHE A 123 4.43 -2.57 1.49
CA PHE A 123 5.83 -2.69 1.86
C PHE A 123 6.35 -4.10 1.57
N HIS A 124 7.54 -4.14 0.99
CA HIS A 124 8.27 -5.31 0.53
C HIS A 124 9.76 -5.15 0.84
N SER A 125 10.56 -6.18 0.59
CA SER A 125 12.01 -6.11 0.55
C SER A 125 12.56 -7.33 -0.22
N PRO A 126 13.67 -7.23 -0.98
CA PRO A 126 14.56 -6.09 -1.06
C PRO A 126 14.62 -5.41 -2.43
N ALA A 127 14.89 -4.11 -2.43
CA ALA A 127 15.42 -3.41 -3.62
C ALA A 127 15.80 -1.94 -3.40
N ARG A 128 15.47 -1.34 -2.24
CA ARG A 128 15.60 0.12 -2.03
C ARG A 128 14.94 0.89 -3.17
N SER A 129 13.65 0.66 -3.36
CA SER A 129 12.90 1.24 -4.48
C SER A 129 11.51 1.71 -4.07
N ILE A 130 11.04 2.80 -4.68
CA ILE A 130 9.67 3.31 -4.57
C ILE A 130 9.05 3.17 -5.95
N LEU A 131 8.13 2.22 -6.08
CA LEU A 131 7.65 1.71 -7.35
C LEU A 131 6.18 2.03 -7.54
N TYR A 132 5.86 2.74 -8.61
CA TYR A 132 4.48 2.98 -9.03
C TYR A 132 4.10 2.09 -10.23
N PRO A 133 2.82 2.03 -10.64
CA PRO A 133 2.40 1.23 -11.79
C PRO A 133 3.08 1.66 -13.10
N TRP A 134 3.18 0.79 -14.10
CA TRP A 134 2.69 -0.59 -14.12
C TRP A 134 3.81 -1.60 -13.85
N SER A 135 3.40 -2.82 -13.52
CA SER A 135 4.24 -4.02 -13.47
C SER A 135 3.97 -4.99 -14.62
N PHE A 136 2.82 -4.92 -15.30
CA PHE A 136 2.47 -5.87 -16.37
C PHE A 136 2.90 -5.40 -17.78
N THR A 137 3.25 -4.12 -17.94
CA THR A 137 3.66 -3.49 -19.22
C THR A 137 4.80 -2.48 -18.98
N PRO A 138 5.72 -2.27 -19.94
CA PRO A 138 6.70 -1.18 -19.88
C PRO A 138 6.09 0.21 -20.02
N ASP A 139 4.86 0.31 -20.54
CA ASP A 139 4.17 1.59 -20.70
C ASP A 139 3.94 2.28 -19.35
N LEU A 140 3.93 3.60 -19.35
CA LEU A 140 3.62 4.40 -18.17
C LEU A 140 2.11 4.66 -18.08
N PRO A 141 1.52 4.73 -16.87
CA PRO A 141 0.14 5.18 -16.72
C PRO A 141 0.00 6.68 -17.06
N ASP A 142 -1.19 7.10 -17.47
CA ASP A 142 -1.51 8.51 -17.78
C ASP A 142 -1.20 9.46 -16.61
N HIS A 143 -1.25 8.96 -15.37
CA HIS A 143 -0.99 9.70 -14.13
C HIS A 143 0.46 9.56 -13.62
N SER A 144 1.37 9.05 -14.45
CA SER A 144 2.76 8.77 -14.09
C SER A 144 3.53 9.98 -13.58
N TYR A 145 3.28 11.18 -14.10
CA TYR A 145 3.96 12.40 -13.63
C TYR A 145 3.70 12.70 -12.16
N GLU A 146 2.45 12.62 -11.70
CA GLU A 146 2.11 12.86 -10.29
C GLU A 146 2.67 11.76 -9.40
N LEU A 147 2.58 10.50 -9.87
CA LEU A 147 3.14 9.35 -9.17
C LEU A 147 4.65 9.50 -8.94
N ASP A 148 5.39 9.83 -10.00
CA ASP A 148 6.84 10.00 -10.00
C ASP A 148 7.29 11.21 -9.17
N LYS A 149 6.58 12.33 -9.30
CA LYS A 149 6.82 13.53 -8.49
C LYS A 149 6.71 13.22 -7.00
N LEU A 150 5.62 12.60 -6.57
CA LEU A 150 5.42 12.26 -5.15
C LEU A 150 6.44 11.21 -4.69
N ALA A 151 6.71 10.18 -5.48
CA ALA A 151 7.73 9.19 -5.14
C ALA A 151 9.13 9.81 -4.98
N THR A 152 9.48 10.81 -5.81
CA THR A 152 10.74 11.56 -5.70
C THR A 152 10.77 12.45 -4.44
N MET A 153 9.65 13.07 -4.07
CA MET A 153 9.56 13.83 -2.81
C MET A 153 9.78 12.91 -1.60
N VAL A 154 9.13 11.75 -1.61
CA VAL A 154 9.28 10.70 -0.58
C VAL A 154 10.72 10.21 -0.51
N GLU A 155 11.36 9.90 -1.64
CA GLU A 155 12.77 9.50 -1.70
C GLU A 155 13.69 10.52 -1.03
N ARG A 156 13.50 11.81 -1.34
CA ARG A 156 14.30 12.89 -0.74
C ARG A 156 14.09 12.99 0.76
N SER A 157 12.86 12.81 1.23
CA SER A 157 12.55 12.83 2.67
C SER A 157 13.24 11.68 3.42
N ILE A 158 13.29 10.48 2.83
CA ILE A 158 14.00 9.31 3.35
C ILE A 158 15.51 9.60 3.41
N VAL A 159 16.10 10.02 2.28
CA VAL A 159 17.54 10.34 2.17
C VAL A 159 17.96 11.41 3.19
N SER A 160 17.08 12.36 3.50
CA SER A 160 17.38 13.43 4.47
C SER A 160 17.68 12.95 5.90
N VAL A 161 17.29 11.71 6.26
CA VAL A 161 17.48 11.17 7.62
C VAL A 161 18.83 10.48 7.76
N GLN A 162 19.13 9.49 6.91
CA GLN A 162 20.34 8.66 7.02
C GLN A 162 21.11 8.53 5.70
N GLY A 163 20.63 9.14 4.61
CA GLY A 163 21.31 9.13 3.32
C GLY A 163 21.09 7.85 2.50
N THR A 164 20.10 7.00 2.81
CA THR A 164 19.86 5.77 2.04
C THR A 164 19.14 6.10 0.73
N PRO A 165 19.77 5.94 -0.46
CA PRO A 165 19.11 6.25 -1.72
C PRO A 165 18.08 5.17 -2.10
N TYR A 166 16.96 5.59 -2.67
CA TYR A 166 15.95 4.70 -3.26
C TYR A 166 15.81 4.97 -4.75
N LYS A 167 15.67 3.91 -5.56
CA LYS A 167 15.29 4.07 -6.97
C LYS A 167 13.81 4.41 -7.07
N VAL A 168 13.46 5.38 -7.91
CA VAL A 168 12.07 5.76 -8.20
C VAL A 168 11.75 5.40 -9.64
N GLY A 169 10.56 4.85 -9.89
CA GLY A 169 10.07 4.62 -11.25
C GLY A 169 8.90 3.66 -11.31
N SER A 170 8.39 3.43 -12.52
CA SER A 170 7.41 2.37 -12.75
C SER A 170 8.03 1.01 -12.47
N SER A 171 7.28 0.13 -11.81
CA SER A 171 7.75 -1.18 -11.37
C SER A 171 8.38 -2.02 -12.49
N PHE A 172 7.76 -2.05 -13.67
CA PHE A 172 8.26 -2.78 -14.82
C PHE A 172 9.66 -2.30 -15.22
N ASN A 173 9.84 -0.97 -15.36
CA ASN A 173 11.10 -0.40 -15.84
C ASN A 173 12.22 -0.41 -14.79
N VAL A 174 11.90 -0.52 -13.50
CA VAL A 174 12.90 -0.55 -12.41
C VAL A 174 13.30 -1.98 -12.03
N LEU A 175 12.33 -2.89 -11.86
CA LEU A 175 12.56 -4.25 -11.35
C LEU A 175 12.17 -5.37 -12.33
N GLY A 176 11.42 -5.06 -13.38
CA GLY A 176 10.94 -6.06 -14.35
C GLY A 176 9.47 -6.43 -14.20
N PRO A 177 8.98 -7.32 -15.08
CA PRO A 177 7.57 -7.66 -15.17
C PRO A 177 7.07 -8.43 -13.94
N SER A 178 5.89 -8.08 -13.44
CA SER A 178 5.24 -8.73 -12.29
C SER A 178 3.71 -8.64 -12.40
N PRO A 179 3.08 -9.41 -13.31
CA PRO A 179 1.64 -9.38 -13.54
C PRO A 179 0.87 -9.85 -12.30
N GLY A 180 -0.41 -9.49 -12.21
CA GLY A 180 -1.27 -9.90 -11.09
C GLY A 180 -0.88 -9.31 -9.72
N CYS A 181 -0.18 -8.19 -9.68
CA CYS A 181 0.20 -7.54 -8.43
C CYS A 181 -0.92 -6.66 -7.84
N GLY A 182 -0.92 -6.52 -6.51
CA GLY A 182 -1.98 -5.78 -5.80
C GLY A 182 -1.99 -4.28 -6.13
N ARG A 183 -0.82 -3.66 -6.30
CA ARG A 183 -0.68 -2.24 -6.63
C ARG A 183 -1.35 -1.87 -7.95
N ASP A 184 -1.12 -2.67 -8.99
CA ASP A 184 -1.68 -2.43 -10.32
C ASP A 184 -3.21 -2.65 -10.32
N TRP A 185 -3.68 -3.68 -9.61
CA TRP A 185 -5.12 -3.90 -9.43
C TRP A 185 -5.80 -2.71 -8.72
N VAL A 186 -5.22 -2.22 -7.62
CA VAL A 186 -5.74 -1.07 -6.87
C VAL A 186 -5.73 0.21 -7.73
N PHE A 187 -4.68 0.45 -8.49
CA PHE A 187 -4.58 1.63 -9.34
C PHE A 187 -5.52 1.55 -10.55
N GLY A 188 -5.45 0.46 -11.31
CA GLY A 188 -6.13 0.32 -12.60
C GLY A 188 -7.61 0.00 -12.50
N LEU A 189 -7.99 -0.92 -11.62
CA LEU A 189 -9.39 -1.36 -11.52
C LEU A 189 -10.19 -0.58 -10.47
N LEU A 190 -9.55 -0.19 -9.36
CA LEU A 190 -10.24 0.52 -8.27
C LEU A 190 -10.11 2.04 -8.33
N ASN A 191 -9.33 2.56 -9.28
CA ASN A 191 -9.16 3.99 -9.54
C ASN A 191 -8.53 4.76 -8.37
N VAL A 192 -7.71 4.10 -7.54
CA VAL A 192 -6.90 4.75 -6.51
C VAL A 192 -5.66 5.34 -7.18
N LYS A 193 -5.63 6.67 -7.32
CA LYS A 193 -4.64 7.38 -8.14
C LYS A 193 -3.21 7.34 -7.60
N LEU A 194 -3.04 7.12 -6.30
CA LEU A 194 -1.74 7.01 -5.65
C LEU A 194 -1.58 5.60 -5.08
N SER A 195 -0.74 4.80 -5.73
CA SER A 195 -0.56 3.38 -5.41
C SER A 195 0.91 3.02 -5.59
N TYR A 196 1.57 2.53 -4.53
CA TYR A 196 3.01 2.28 -4.54
C TYR A 196 3.37 0.94 -3.89
N ILE A 197 4.41 0.32 -4.43
CA ILE A 197 5.22 -0.70 -3.74
C ILE A 197 6.45 0.02 -3.18
N ILE A 198 6.77 -0.23 -1.92
CA ILE A 198 7.99 0.23 -1.28
C ILE A 198 8.88 -0.98 -1.00
N GLU A 199 10.02 -1.06 -1.65
CA GLU A 199 11.03 -2.08 -1.45
C GLU A 199 12.09 -1.59 -0.47
N LEU A 200 12.06 -2.08 0.75
CA LEU A 200 12.97 -1.72 1.84
C LEU A 200 14.38 -2.33 1.62
N PRO A 201 15.40 -1.89 2.38
CA PRO A 201 16.72 -2.48 2.36
C PRO A 201 16.70 -3.88 2.96
N SER A 202 17.65 -4.71 2.55
CA SER A 202 17.97 -5.98 3.19
C SER A 202 19.43 -6.03 3.65
N GLY A 203 19.82 -7.16 4.23
CA GLY A 203 21.21 -7.45 4.56
C GLY A 203 21.37 -8.91 5.00
N GLY A 204 22.37 -9.13 5.85
CA GLY A 204 22.62 -10.45 6.44
C GLY A 204 23.18 -11.47 5.46
N SER A 205 23.33 -12.70 5.94
CA SER A 205 23.99 -13.79 5.20
C SER A 205 23.18 -14.33 4.01
N LYS A 206 21.87 -14.03 3.96
CA LYS A 206 20.95 -14.47 2.91
C LYS A 206 20.40 -13.33 2.05
N GLU A 207 20.99 -12.14 2.14
CA GLU A 207 20.60 -10.94 1.38
C GLU A 207 19.12 -10.50 1.53
N ILE A 208 18.39 -11.05 2.51
CA ILE A 208 17.04 -10.65 2.93
C ILE A 208 16.93 -10.41 4.45
N ASP A 209 17.95 -10.85 5.19
CA ASP A 209 18.00 -10.84 6.65
C ASP A 209 18.63 -9.55 7.17
N LEU A 210 17.85 -8.47 7.23
CA LEU A 210 18.34 -7.23 7.83
C LEU A 210 18.73 -7.47 9.31
N PRO A 211 19.97 -7.18 9.73
CA PRO A 211 20.41 -7.38 11.11
C PRO A 211 19.50 -6.63 12.10
N PRO A 212 19.16 -7.21 13.27
CA PRO A 212 18.23 -6.59 14.22
C PRO A 212 18.60 -5.16 14.65
N ASN A 213 19.90 -4.89 14.79
CA ASN A 213 20.41 -3.55 15.15
C ASN A 213 20.28 -2.50 14.04
N LYS A 214 19.89 -2.90 12.82
CA LYS A 214 19.62 -1.99 11.69
C LYS A 214 18.12 -1.72 11.50
N ILE A 215 17.24 -2.55 12.07
CA ILE A 215 15.78 -2.44 11.90
C ILE A 215 15.29 -1.06 12.28
N LEU A 216 15.64 -0.56 13.47
CA LEU A 216 15.13 0.72 13.96
C LEU A 216 15.50 1.89 13.03
N GLY A 217 16.73 1.91 12.53
CA GLY A 217 17.18 2.96 11.61
C GLY A 217 16.40 2.94 10.29
N VAL A 218 16.20 1.76 9.71
CA VAL A 218 15.43 1.60 8.47
C VAL A 218 13.97 2.03 8.65
N VAL A 219 13.32 1.59 9.74
CA VAL A 219 11.89 1.91 9.92
C VAL A 219 11.64 3.38 10.24
N GLN A 220 12.57 4.02 10.95
CA GLN A 220 12.55 5.46 11.23
C GLN A 220 12.77 6.30 9.98
N GLU A 221 13.75 5.92 9.15
CA GLU A 221 14.04 6.59 7.88
C GLU A 221 12.84 6.52 6.93
N MET A 222 12.28 5.32 6.74
CA MET A 222 11.10 5.15 5.90
C MET A 222 9.86 5.84 6.47
N PHE A 223 9.72 5.94 7.80
CA PHE A 223 8.60 6.66 8.38
C PHE A 223 8.57 8.16 8.01
N GLN A 224 9.72 8.79 7.74
CA GLN A 224 9.72 10.14 7.15
C GLN A 224 9.11 10.16 5.75
N GLY A 225 9.36 9.13 4.93
CA GLY A 225 8.66 8.94 3.67
C GLY A 225 7.15 8.77 3.82
N VAL A 226 6.70 8.06 4.85
CA VAL A 226 5.27 7.92 5.19
C VAL A 226 4.67 9.27 5.60
N LYS A 227 5.41 10.11 6.33
CA LYS A 227 4.98 11.48 6.66
C LYS A 227 4.84 12.34 5.41
N GLU A 228 5.76 12.23 4.45
CA GLU A 228 5.69 12.97 3.19
C GLU A 228 4.47 12.56 2.35
N PHE A 229 4.21 11.25 2.25
CA PHE A 229 2.97 10.74 1.65
C PHE A 229 1.72 11.32 2.33
N HIS A 230 1.68 11.29 3.66
CA HIS A 230 0.57 11.84 4.43
C HIS A 230 0.38 13.34 4.16
N ALA A 231 1.45 14.13 4.23
CA ALA A 231 1.41 15.58 4.00
C ALA A 231 0.81 15.91 2.62
N TYR A 232 1.25 15.18 1.59
CA TYR A 232 0.71 15.32 0.24
C TYR A 232 -0.81 15.07 0.17
N ILE A 233 -1.29 14.01 0.80
CA ILE A 233 -2.73 13.71 0.87
C ILE A 233 -3.49 14.78 1.67
N ALA A 234 -2.96 15.19 2.83
CA ALA A 234 -3.58 16.19 3.68
C ALA A 234 -3.73 17.53 2.95
N ASP A 235 -2.75 17.93 2.14
CA ASP A 235 -2.81 19.13 1.29
C ASP A 235 -3.90 19.02 0.22
N GLN A 236 -4.00 17.89 -0.48
CA GLN A 236 -5.05 17.66 -1.46
C GLN A 236 -6.46 17.70 -0.82
N LEU A 237 -6.61 17.11 0.37
CA LEU A 237 -7.88 17.13 1.09
C LEU A 237 -8.27 18.54 1.55
N ARG A 238 -7.32 19.34 2.04
CA ARG A 238 -7.54 20.75 2.41
C ARG A 238 -7.95 21.58 1.19
N ALA A 239 -7.20 21.48 0.09
CA ALA A 239 -7.53 22.18 -1.15
C ALA A 239 -8.92 21.81 -1.69
N SER A 240 -9.35 20.55 -1.55
CA SER A 240 -10.69 20.11 -1.97
C SER A 240 -11.81 20.71 -1.10
N LYS A 241 -11.56 20.90 0.20
CA LYS A 241 -12.51 21.55 1.12
C LYS A 241 -12.62 23.04 0.81
N ASP A 242 -11.52 23.70 0.48
CA ASP A 242 -11.50 25.13 0.12
C ASP A 242 -12.11 25.39 -1.27
N GLN A 243 -12.11 24.40 -2.15
CA GLN A 243 -12.78 24.44 -3.46
C GLN A 243 -14.29 24.15 -3.39
N LEU A 244 -14.82 23.66 -2.26
CA LEU A 244 -16.26 23.74 -2.03
C LEU A 244 -16.57 25.21 -1.80
N PRO A 245 -17.24 25.91 -2.75
CA PRO A 245 -17.62 27.28 -2.50
C PRO A 245 -18.45 27.30 -1.21
N PHE A 246 -18.19 28.29 -0.36
CA PHE A 246 -19.09 28.75 0.70
C PHE A 246 -20.45 29.14 0.09
N THR A 247 -21.19 28.16 -0.43
CA THR A 247 -22.47 28.29 -1.11
C THR A 247 -23.31 27.04 -0.87
N SER A 248 -23.41 26.62 0.38
CA SER A 248 -24.74 26.24 0.87
C SER A 248 -25.52 27.52 1.19
N LYS A 249 -25.75 28.36 0.17
CA LYS A 249 -26.99 29.15 0.15
C LYS A 249 -28.08 28.11 -0.09
N VAL A 250 -28.67 27.65 1.00
CA VAL A 250 -29.94 26.94 1.01
C VAL A 250 -30.89 27.68 0.07
N VAL A 251 -31.22 27.05 -1.06
CA VAL A 251 -32.31 27.51 -1.91
C VAL A 251 -33.60 27.17 -1.18
N TRP A 252 -34.27 28.21 -0.67
CA TRP A 252 -35.61 28.10 -0.12
C TRP A 252 -36.60 28.02 -1.28
N LEU A 253 -37.24 26.85 -1.45
CA LEU A 253 -38.51 26.75 -2.16
C LEU A 253 -39.60 26.54 -1.09
N CYS A 254 -40.23 27.64 -0.67
CA CYS A 254 -41.47 27.58 0.07
C CYS A 254 -42.64 27.55 -0.92
N TRP A 255 -43.35 26.42 -0.98
CA TRP A 255 -44.75 26.37 -1.39
C TRP A 255 -45.55 25.81 -0.21
N GLY A 256 -46.54 26.57 0.26
CA GLY A 256 -47.51 26.14 1.28
C GLY A 256 -48.29 24.91 0.81
N THR A 257 -48.83 24.08 1.68
CA THR A 257 -49.62 24.41 2.87
C THR A 257 -49.62 23.22 3.83
N SER A 258 -49.79 23.51 5.13
CA SER A 258 -50.09 22.58 6.24
C SER A 258 -48.90 22.11 7.09
N VAL A 259 -48.58 22.96 8.08
CA VAL A 259 -48.05 22.73 9.43
C VAL A 259 -47.64 21.28 9.80
N VAL A 260 -46.32 21.03 9.85
CA VAL A 260 -45.68 20.16 10.85
C VAL A 260 -44.38 20.85 11.29
N THR A 261 -44.21 20.99 12.60
CA THR A 261 -43.08 21.64 13.27
C THR A 261 -41.74 20.93 13.01
N CYS A 262 -40.82 21.60 12.32
CA CYS A 262 -39.37 21.30 12.39
C CYS A 262 -38.75 22.19 13.48
N ARG A 263 -38.33 21.60 14.60
CA ARG A 263 -37.38 22.24 15.52
C ARG A 263 -35.96 21.92 15.06
N PHE A 264 -35.23 22.95 14.62
CA PHE A 264 -33.76 22.95 14.56
C PHE A 264 -33.25 23.74 15.76
N SER A 265 -32.34 23.15 16.55
CA SER A 265 -31.50 23.87 17.50
C SER A 265 -30.07 23.70 17.02
N PHE A 266 -29.47 24.81 16.59
CA PHE A 266 -28.02 24.97 16.48
C PHE A 266 -27.53 25.53 17.81
N GLN A 267 -26.52 24.90 18.40
CA GLN A 267 -25.75 25.49 19.50
C GLN A 267 -24.33 25.71 18.97
N ILE A 268 -23.93 26.98 18.97
CA ILE A 268 -22.59 27.46 18.61
C ILE A 268 -21.75 27.45 19.88
N TYR A 269 -20.63 26.72 19.88
CA TYR A 269 -19.36 27.12 20.50
C TYR A 269 -18.23 26.55 19.64
#